data_AF-A0A8J7ZGZ4-F1
#
_entry.id   AF-A0A8J7ZGZ4-F1
#
_cell.length_a   1.000
_cell.length_b   1.000
_cell.length_c   1.000
_cell.angle_alpha   90.00
_cell.angle_beta   90.00
_cell.angle_gamma   90.00
#
_symmetry.space_group_name_H-M   'P 1'
#
loop_
_entity.id
_entity.type
_entity.pdbx_description
1 polymer ?
#
loop_
_entity_poly.entity_id
_entity_poly.type
_entity_poly.pdbx_seq_one_letter_code
_entity_poly.pdbx_strand_id
1 'polypeptide(L)'
;MYLTQQYAAQYEGVRNQQASACAAYDAGAPATKLDLSPYCVGARYIDDRIDSPEELTAVYESPPTTTEQIRHRLDPGTEPARPLSVSPRATDEWTVTNAGLPTGLRRQGELWTYAVLTAYLSDERADRAATGWGNDTVVKYGNGSETNRVWVTRWDDPGEADEFSSAMQAHIEMAETNATTDAAFELVRVNETVVALGAGSEAFVGDASIVMGEGRVVVRPPDTRTNSTASVVALRTP
;
A
#
# COMPACT_ATOMS: atom_id res chain seq x y z
N MET A 1 -4.11 -23.83 -5.11
CA MET A 1 -2.76 -24.42 -4.93
C MET A 1 -2.73 -25.59 -3.97
N TYR A 2 -3.36 -25.54 -2.79
CA TYR A 2 -3.41 -26.68 -1.86
C TYR A 2 -3.90 -27.99 -2.51
N LEU A 3 -5.08 -27.97 -3.14
CA LEU A 3 -5.65 -29.15 -3.82
C LEU A 3 -4.69 -29.71 -4.90
N THR A 4 -4.10 -28.83 -5.71
CA THR A 4 -3.14 -29.19 -6.75
C THR A 4 -1.88 -29.81 -6.16
N GLN A 5 -1.40 -29.34 -5.00
CA GLN A 5 -0.25 -29.91 -4.29
C GLN A 5 -0.56 -31.28 -3.70
N GLN A 6 -1.71 -31.44 -3.03
CA GLN A 6 -2.12 -32.74 -2.47
C GLN A 6 -2.28 -33.78 -3.59
N TYR A 7 -2.92 -33.39 -4.70
CA TYR A 7 -3.04 -34.25 -5.88
C TYR A 7 -1.67 -34.60 -6.47
N ALA A 8 -0.78 -33.62 -6.63
CA ALA A 8 0.58 -33.85 -7.14
C ALA A 8 1.41 -34.77 -6.25
N ALA A 9 1.34 -34.59 -4.92
CA ALA A 9 2.02 -35.43 -3.94
C ALA A 9 1.52 -36.88 -3.98
N GLN A 10 0.21 -37.06 -4.21
CA GLN A 10 -0.42 -38.36 -4.24
C GLN A 10 -0.24 -39.11 -5.57
N TYR A 11 -0.25 -38.40 -6.71
CA TYR A 11 -0.44 -39.05 -8.02
C TYR A 11 0.65 -38.77 -9.08
N GLU A 12 1.39 -37.65 -9.03
CA GLU A 12 2.16 -37.23 -10.22
C GLU A 12 3.59 -36.71 -9.97
N GLY A 13 4.09 -36.67 -8.74
CA GLY A 13 5.49 -36.28 -8.47
C GLY A 13 5.85 -34.89 -9.03
N VAL A 14 4.86 -33.98 -9.09
CA VAL A 14 5.01 -32.64 -9.69
C VAL A 14 5.81 -31.75 -8.75
N ARG A 15 6.56 -30.79 -9.31
CA ARG A 15 7.25 -29.74 -8.54
C ARG A 15 6.27 -29.09 -7.56
N ASN A 16 6.69 -28.93 -6.31
CA ASN A 16 5.95 -28.18 -5.31
C ASN A 16 5.79 -26.73 -5.78
N GLN A 17 4.58 -26.40 -6.25
CA GLN A 17 4.26 -25.09 -6.83
C GLN A 17 4.31 -23.98 -5.78
N GLN A 18 3.96 -24.27 -4.53
CA GLN A 18 4.09 -23.32 -3.43
C GLN A 18 5.54 -23.05 -3.09
N ALA A 19 6.40 -24.07 -3.01
CA ALA A 19 7.83 -23.86 -2.77
C ALA A 19 8.46 -23.02 -3.89
N SER A 20 8.05 -23.25 -5.14
CA SER A 20 8.50 -22.47 -6.30
C SER A 20 8.00 -21.02 -6.25
N ALA A 21 6.73 -20.82 -5.92
CA ALA A 21 6.14 -19.49 -5.76
C ALA A 21 6.77 -18.73 -4.58
N CYS A 22 7.04 -19.40 -3.46
CA CYS A 22 7.71 -18.80 -2.31
C CYS A 22 9.15 -18.40 -2.62
N ALA A 23 9.92 -19.24 -3.30
CA ALA A 23 11.28 -18.86 -3.71
C ALA A 23 11.28 -17.62 -4.62
N ALA A 24 10.32 -17.53 -5.55
CA ALA A 24 10.16 -16.37 -6.41
C ALA A 24 9.61 -15.12 -5.68
N TYR A 25 8.77 -15.31 -4.66
CA TYR A 25 8.32 -14.25 -3.77
C TYR A 25 9.49 -13.69 -2.94
N ASP A 26 10.29 -14.57 -2.31
CA ASP A 26 11.40 -14.17 -1.45
C ASP A 26 12.47 -13.39 -2.24
N ALA A 27 12.81 -13.84 -3.44
CA ALA A 27 13.79 -13.19 -4.32
C ALA A 27 13.20 -12.08 -5.21
N GLY A 28 11.88 -11.87 -5.18
CA GLY A 28 11.17 -11.03 -6.13
C GLY A 28 11.28 -9.53 -5.86
N ALA A 29 11.13 -8.73 -6.91
CA ALA A 29 10.88 -7.30 -6.78
C ALA A 29 9.52 -7.04 -6.09
N PRO A 30 9.24 -5.81 -5.61
CA PRO A 30 7.97 -5.48 -4.94
C PRO A 30 6.71 -5.96 -5.64
N ALA A 31 6.60 -5.75 -6.96
CA ALA A 31 5.45 -6.20 -7.74
C ALA A 31 5.31 -7.73 -7.74
N THR A 32 6.43 -8.44 -7.90
CA THR A 32 6.46 -9.91 -7.82
C THR A 32 6.06 -10.41 -6.43
N LYS A 33 6.54 -9.75 -5.36
CA LYS A 33 6.12 -10.08 -3.98
C LYS A 33 4.60 -9.95 -3.83
N LEU A 34 3.98 -8.91 -4.38
CA LEU A 34 2.52 -8.75 -4.32
C LEU A 34 1.77 -9.79 -5.14
N ASP A 35 2.16 -9.98 -6.40
CA ASP A 35 1.53 -10.92 -7.31
C ASP A 35 1.60 -12.37 -6.79
N LEU A 36 2.71 -12.72 -6.13
CA LEU A 36 2.94 -14.05 -5.57
C LEU A 36 2.49 -14.19 -4.10
N SER A 37 2.12 -13.10 -3.43
CA SER A 37 1.69 -13.15 -2.03
C SER A 37 0.51 -14.10 -1.77
N PRO A 38 -0.52 -14.23 -2.65
CA PRO A 38 -1.60 -15.19 -2.44
C PRO A 38 -1.10 -16.65 -2.53
N TYR A 39 -0.05 -16.88 -3.31
CA TYR A 39 0.49 -18.21 -3.60
C TYR A 39 1.58 -18.65 -2.61
N CYS A 40 2.24 -17.72 -1.93
CA CYS A 40 3.18 -18.02 -0.87
C CYS A 40 2.59 -17.77 0.52
N VAL A 41 2.29 -16.50 0.85
CA VAL A 41 1.80 -16.10 2.17
C VAL A 41 0.38 -16.62 2.40
N GLY A 42 -0.51 -16.43 1.40
CA GLY A 42 -1.87 -16.96 1.45
C GLY A 42 -1.92 -18.49 1.52
N ALA A 43 -1.04 -19.19 0.80
CA ALA A 43 -0.95 -20.65 0.88
C ALA A 43 -0.51 -21.12 2.28
N ARG A 44 0.51 -20.50 2.87
CA ARG A 44 0.95 -20.78 4.25
C ARG A 44 -0.17 -20.52 5.27
N TYR A 45 -0.98 -19.48 5.07
CA TYR A 45 -2.13 -19.19 5.92
C TYR A 45 -3.18 -20.32 5.91
N ILE A 46 -3.45 -20.90 4.73
CA ILE A 46 -4.37 -22.03 4.57
C ILE A 46 -3.76 -23.30 5.16
N ASP A 47 -2.50 -23.60 4.86
CA ASP A 47 -1.81 -24.80 5.35
C ASP A 47 -1.78 -24.87 6.88
N ASP A 48 -1.63 -23.74 7.57
CA ASP A 48 -1.64 -23.67 9.03
C ASP A 48 -3.06 -23.86 9.64
N ARG A 49 -4.10 -23.98 8.82
CA ARG A 49 -5.51 -24.03 9.25
C ARG A 49 -6.26 -25.30 8.87
N ILE A 50 -5.74 -26.07 7.93
CA ILE A 50 -6.40 -27.29 7.46
C ILE A 50 -5.43 -28.45 7.45
N ASP A 51 -5.87 -29.59 7.97
CA ASP A 51 -5.17 -30.86 7.88
C ASP A 51 -5.63 -31.66 6.64
N SER A 52 -6.80 -31.33 6.09
CA SER A 52 -7.35 -31.99 4.91
C SER A 52 -8.15 -31.07 3.99
N PRO A 53 -8.34 -31.42 2.70
CA PRO A 53 -9.15 -30.63 1.78
C PRO A 53 -10.62 -30.45 2.20
N GLU A 54 -11.16 -31.33 3.04
CA GLU A 54 -12.57 -31.28 3.49
C GLU A 54 -12.84 -30.06 4.39
N GLU A 55 -11.80 -29.57 5.08
CA GLU A 55 -11.87 -28.43 6.00
C GLU A 55 -11.80 -27.07 5.28
N LEU A 56 -11.50 -27.07 3.97
CA LEU A 56 -11.31 -25.84 3.20
C LEU A 56 -12.56 -24.94 3.23
N THR A 57 -13.75 -25.52 3.27
CA THR A 57 -15.02 -24.77 3.35
C THR A 57 -15.07 -23.90 4.60
N ALA A 58 -14.61 -24.41 5.75
CA ALA A 58 -14.65 -23.67 7.02
C ALA A 58 -13.80 -22.39 6.97
N VAL A 59 -12.68 -22.41 6.24
CA VAL A 59 -11.83 -21.22 6.06
C VAL A 59 -12.55 -20.13 5.24
N TYR A 60 -13.38 -20.52 4.28
CA TYR A 60 -14.18 -19.56 3.50
C TYR A 60 -15.42 -19.05 4.24
N GLU A 61 -15.93 -19.80 5.21
CA GLU A 61 -17.05 -19.36 6.06
C GLU A 61 -16.64 -18.29 7.07
N SER A 62 -15.38 -18.31 7.51
CA SER A 62 -14.80 -17.31 8.40
C SER A 62 -13.46 -16.80 7.85
N PRO A 63 -13.46 -15.99 6.77
CA PRO A 63 -12.23 -15.58 6.11
C PRO A 63 -11.49 -14.48 6.89
N PRO A 64 -10.16 -14.36 6.71
CA PRO A 64 -9.45 -13.16 7.14
C PRO A 64 -9.97 -11.93 6.37
N THR A 65 -9.94 -10.79 7.03
CA THR A 65 -10.38 -9.48 6.52
C THR A 65 -9.23 -8.48 6.35
N THR A 66 -8.03 -8.83 6.82
CA THR A 66 -6.80 -8.06 6.65
C THR A 66 -5.70 -8.93 6.08
N THR A 67 -4.77 -8.32 5.35
CA THR A 67 -3.55 -9.01 4.92
C THR A 67 -2.61 -9.28 6.09
N GLU A 68 -2.79 -8.59 7.22
CA GLU A 68 -2.06 -8.79 8.46
C GLU A 68 -2.38 -10.13 9.11
N GLN A 69 -3.68 -10.45 9.21
CA GLN A 69 -4.11 -11.79 9.61
C GLN A 69 -3.48 -12.87 8.72
N ILE A 70 -3.38 -12.62 7.40
CA ILE A 70 -2.77 -13.56 6.46
C ILE A 70 -1.26 -13.68 6.69
N ARG A 71 -0.54 -12.55 6.80
CA ARG A 71 0.92 -12.50 6.95
C ARG A 71 1.38 -13.16 8.24
N HIS A 72 0.72 -12.83 9.35
CA HIS A 72 1.06 -13.30 10.70
C HIS A 72 0.29 -14.56 11.10
N ARG A 73 -0.55 -15.10 10.21
CA ARG A 73 -1.32 -16.34 10.37
C ARG A 73 -2.28 -16.32 11.55
N LEU A 74 -2.78 -15.13 11.88
CA LEU A 74 -3.70 -14.89 12.98
C LEU A 74 -5.10 -15.40 12.67
N ASP A 75 -5.84 -15.72 13.73
CA ASP A 75 -7.21 -16.19 13.59
C ASP A 75 -8.13 -15.13 12.99
N PRO A 76 -9.09 -15.52 12.14
CA PRO A 76 -10.09 -14.60 11.62
C PRO A 76 -10.75 -13.79 12.75
N GLY A 77 -10.77 -12.47 12.60
CA GLY A 77 -11.36 -11.55 13.59
C GLY A 77 -10.40 -11.04 14.66
N THR A 78 -9.18 -11.58 14.76
CA THR A 78 -8.08 -10.98 15.54
C THR A 78 -7.37 -9.92 14.71
N GLU A 79 -6.94 -8.80 15.29
CA GLU A 79 -6.42 -7.65 14.51
C GLU A 79 -7.34 -7.24 13.33
N PRO A 80 -8.64 -6.96 13.58
CA PRO A 80 -9.49 -6.41 12.53
C PRO A 80 -9.01 -5.01 12.16
N ALA A 81 -9.19 -4.62 10.91
CA ALA A 81 -8.73 -3.32 10.45
C ALA A 81 -9.25 -2.18 11.35
N ARG A 82 -8.33 -1.40 11.90
CA ARG A 82 -8.64 -0.31 12.84
C ARG A 82 -9.47 0.79 12.15
N PRO A 83 -10.38 1.47 12.86
CA PRO A 83 -11.17 2.54 12.26
C PRO A 83 -10.28 3.62 11.65
N LEU A 84 -10.43 3.89 10.35
CA LEU A 84 -9.73 4.99 9.68
C LEU A 84 -10.70 5.64 8.72
N SER A 85 -11.04 6.90 8.99
CA SER A 85 -11.89 7.70 8.11
C SER A 85 -11.02 8.73 7.40
N VAL A 86 -10.99 8.68 6.07
CA VAL A 86 -10.30 9.66 5.22
C VAL A 86 -11.32 10.38 4.36
N SER A 87 -11.36 11.70 4.45
CA SER A 87 -12.25 12.59 3.72
C SER A 87 -11.46 13.42 2.71
N PRO A 88 -11.23 12.91 1.49
CA PRO A 88 -10.59 13.71 0.46
C PRO A 88 -11.53 14.81 -0.03
N ARG A 89 -10.99 16.01 -0.19
CA ARG A 89 -11.65 17.13 -0.88
C ARG A 89 -11.18 17.18 -2.32
N ALA A 90 -12.00 17.73 -3.19
CA ALA A 90 -11.67 18.02 -4.58
C ALA A 90 -11.73 19.53 -4.80
N THR A 91 -11.05 20.00 -5.84
CA THR A 91 -11.12 21.38 -6.33
C THR A 91 -11.47 21.36 -7.82
N ASP A 92 -11.60 22.53 -8.44
CA ASP A 92 -11.83 22.65 -9.88
C ASP A 92 -10.70 22.04 -10.72
N GLU A 93 -9.46 22.04 -10.19
CA GLU A 93 -8.30 21.46 -10.85
C GLU A 93 -8.09 20.00 -10.46
N TRP A 94 -8.26 19.66 -9.18
CA TRP A 94 -7.89 18.36 -8.65
C TRP A 94 -9.11 17.50 -8.33
N THR A 95 -9.30 16.44 -9.11
CA THR A 95 -10.39 15.47 -8.94
C THR A 95 -9.91 14.21 -8.23
N VAL A 96 -10.78 13.61 -7.40
CA VAL A 96 -10.51 12.36 -6.69
C VAL A 96 -11.01 11.17 -7.52
N THR A 97 -10.18 10.15 -7.69
CA THR A 97 -10.58 8.90 -8.35
C THR A 97 -10.01 7.69 -7.63
N ASN A 98 -10.66 6.53 -7.79
CA ASN A 98 -10.12 5.24 -7.35
C ASN A 98 -9.57 4.41 -8.54
N ALA A 99 -9.70 4.90 -9.77
CA ALA A 99 -9.26 4.18 -10.96
C ALA A 99 -7.72 4.11 -11.07
N GLY A 100 -7.20 2.90 -11.34
CA GLY A 100 -5.76 2.66 -11.47
C GLY A 100 -5.00 2.70 -10.14
N LEU A 101 -5.69 2.43 -9.01
CA LEU A 101 -5.02 2.06 -7.77
C LEU A 101 -4.43 0.65 -7.90
N PRO A 102 -3.32 0.33 -7.21
CA PRO A 102 -2.58 -0.91 -7.46
C PRO A 102 -3.39 -2.20 -7.21
N THR A 103 -4.27 -2.20 -6.20
CA THR A 103 -5.20 -3.31 -5.95
C THR A 103 -6.59 -3.07 -6.56
N GLY A 104 -6.80 -1.92 -7.19
CA GLY A 104 -8.13 -1.41 -7.53
C GLY A 104 -8.97 -0.94 -6.33
N LEU A 105 -8.47 -1.10 -5.10
CA LEU A 105 -9.13 -0.71 -3.85
C LEU A 105 -8.42 0.48 -3.22
N ARG A 106 -9.12 1.16 -2.31
CA ARG A 106 -8.53 2.25 -1.52
C ARG A 106 -7.66 1.76 -0.37
N ARG A 107 -8.08 0.67 0.30
CA ARG A 107 -7.28 -0.04 1.31
C ARG A 107 -6.34 -0.98 0.59
N GLN A 108 -5.07 -0.96 0.94
CA GLN A 108 -4.03 -1.77 0.32
C GLN A 108 -3.54 -2.91 1.22
N GLY A 109 -3.48 -2.69 2.54
CA GLY A 109 -3.10 -3.72 3.51
C GLY A 109 -1.61 -3.77 3.85
N GLU A 110 -1.28 -4.43 4.96
CA GLU A 110 0.09 -4.70 5.41
C GLU A 110 0.99 -5.35 4.33
N LEU A 111 0.46 -6.30 3.54
CA LEU A 111 1.27 -6.96 2.50
C LEU A 111 1.73 -5.95 1.42
N TRP A 112 0.88 -4.96 1.12
CA TRP A 112 1.25 -3.85 0.25
C TRP A 112 2.31 -2.96 0.90
N THR A 113 2.13 -2.62 2.17
CA THR A 113 3.11 -1.83 2.94
C THR A 113 4.49 -2.45 2.93
N TYR A 114 4.58 -3.74 3.28
CA TYR A 114 5.81 -4.50 3.20
C TYR A 114 6.42 -4.46 1.80
N ALA A 115 5.63 -4.77 0.76
CA ALA A 115 6.15 -4.81 -0.60
C ALA A 115 6.70 -3.46 -1.07
N VAL A 116 6.00 -2.35 -0.79
CA VAL A 116 6.50 -1.00 -1.09
C VAL A 116 7.86 -0.78 -0.44
N LEU A 117 8.00 -1.08 0.86
CA LEU A 117 9.25 -0.88 1.58
C LEU A 117 10.41 -1.72 1.02
N THR A 118 10.15 -2.95 0.55
CA THR A 118 11.19 -3.81 -0.06
C THR A 118 11.78 -3.29 -1.36
N ALA A 119 11.25 -2.21 -1.96
CA ALA A 119 11.85 -1.63 -3.16
C ALA A 119 13.28 -1.12 -2.91
N TYR A 120 13.54 -0.60 -1.71
CA TYR A 120 14.83 -0.02 -1.34
C TYR A 120 15.36 -0.48 0.03
N LEU A 121 14.56 -1.20 0.82
CA LEU A 121 14.95 -1.70 2.13
C LEU A 121 15.10 -3.22 2.11
N SER A 122 15.87 -3.75 3.05
CA SER A 122 15.93 -5.20 3.26
C SER A 122 14.57 -5.75 3.70
N ASP A 123 14.32 -7.02 3.39
CA ASP A 123 13.09 -7.71 3.78
C ASP A 123 12.86 -7.64 5.30
N GLU A 124 13.89 -7.79 6.12
CA GLU A 124 13.80 -7.67 7.58
C GLU A 124 13.34 -6.27 8.03
N ARG A 125 13.92 -5.21 7.45
CA ARG A 125 13.56 -3.84 7.80
C ARG A 125 12.16 -3.49 7.32
N ALA A 126 11.78 -3.95 6.14
CA ALA A 126 10.46 -3.78 5.57
C ALA A 126 9.39 -4.54 6.37
N ASP A 127 9.69 -5.76 6.83
CA ASP A 127 8.79 -6.58 7.64
C ASP A 127 8.51 -5.93 9.00
N ARG A 128 9.56 -5.52 9.72
CA ARG A 128 9.42 -4.80 10.98
C ARG A 128 8.58 -3.54 10.83
N ALA A 129 8.90 -2.69 9.85
CA ALA A 129 8.20 -1.42 9.63
C ALA A 129 6.80 -1.55 9.01
N ALA A 130 6.40 -2.74 8.57
CA ALA A 130 5.03 -3.04 8.15
C ALA A 130 4.20 -3.66 9.28
N THR A 131 4.84 -4.30 10.26
CA THR A 131 4.19 -4.93 11.42
C THR A 131 3.43 -3.86 12.23
N GLY A 132 2.24 -4.21 12.72
CA GLY A 132 1.35 -3.27 13.42
C GLY A 132 0.54 -2.37 12.50
N TRP A 133 0.45 -2.73 11.21
CA TRP A 133 -0.44 -2.04 10.27
C TRP A 133 -1.89 -2.21 10.73
N GLY A 134 -2.53 -1.13 11.16
CA GLY A 134 -3.92 -1.18 11.60
C GLY A 134 -4.93 -0.98 10.46
N ASN A 135 -4.68 -0.04 9.55
CA ASN A 135 -5.52 0.22 8.36
C ASN A 135 -4.82 1.20 7.41
N ASP A 136 -5.31 1.37 6.19
CA ASP A 136 -4.86 2.42 5.30
C ASP A 136 -5.91 2.87 4.28
N THR A 137 -5.61 3.97 3.61
CA THR A 137 -6.38 4.48 2.48
C THR A 137 -5.49 5.27 1.54
N VAL A 138 -5.43 4.85 0.28
CA VAL A 138 -4.84 5.61 -0.81
C VAL A 138 -5.92 6.48 -1.45
N VAL A 139 -5.65 7.77 -1.56
CA VAL A 139 -6.41 8.73 -2.34
C VAL A 139 -5.60 9.07 -3.58
N LYS A 140 -6.19 8.98 -4.77
CA LYS A 140 -5.58 9.44 -6.00
C LYS A 140 -6.25 10.72 -6.48
N TYR A 141 -5.41 11.68 -6.84
CA TYR A 141 -5.76 12.97 -7.40
C TYR A 141 -5.30 13.06 -8.86
N GLY A 142 -6.12 13.69 -9.71
CA GLY A 142 -5.71 13.98 -11.08
C GLY A 142 -6.38 15.23 -11.63
N ASN A 143 -5.67 15.90 -12.54
CA ASN A 143 -6.10 17.10 -13.26
C ASN A 143 -6.08 16.91 -14.79
N GLY A 144 -5.93 15.67 -15.28
CA GLY A 144 -5.87 15.31 -16.70
C GLY A 144 -4.45 15.19 -17.27
N SER A 145 -3.46 15.85 -16.68
CA SER A 145 -2.04 15.73 -17.05
C SER A 145 -1.19 15.05 -15.97
N GLU A 146 -1.55 15.24 -14.71
CA GLU A 146 -0.80 14.75 -13.56
C GLU A 146 -1.62 13.74 -12.74
N THR A 147 -0.90 12.85 -12.04
CA THR A 147 -1.47 11.90 -11.10
C THR A 147 -0.69 11.97 -9.80
N ASN A 148 -1.39 12.34 -8.73
CA ASN A 148 -0.85 12.47 -7.39
C ASN A 148 -1.54 11.48 -6.46
N ARG A 149 -0.87 11.10 -5.38
CA ARG A 149 -1.40 10.15 -4.40
C ARG A 149 -1.16 10.68 -2.99
N VAL A 150 -2.12 10.41 -2.11
CA VAL A 150 -1.95 10.54 -0.67
C VAL A 150 -2.27 9.18 -0.06
N TRP A 151 -1.28 8.55 0.56
CA TRP A 151 -1.45 7.29 1.27
C TRP A 151 -1.48 7.55 2.77
N VAL A 152 -2.66 7.39 3.37
CA VAL A 152 -2.87 7.56 4.81
C VAL A 152 -2.83 6.18 5.46
N THR A 153 -1.90 5.97 6.38
CA THR A 153 -1.73 4.73 7.15
C THR A 153 -2.09 4.96 8.61
N ARG A 154 -2.68 3.95 9.23
CA ARG A 154 -2.94 3.87 10.66
C ARG A 154 -2.20 2.67 11.23
N TRP A 155 -1.57 2.88 12.37
CA TRP A 155 -0.77 1.91 13.10
C TRP A 155 -1.44 1.55 14.43
N ASP A 156 -1.02 0.43 14.99
CA ASP A 156 -1.60 -0.13 16.18
C ASP A 156 -1.18 0.64 17.44
N ASP A 157 0.07 1.09 17.46
CA ASP A 157 0.63 1.99 18.46
C ASP A 157 1.56 3.08 17.87
N PRO A 158 1.96 4.09 18.68
CA PRO A 158 2.82 5.18 18.20
C PRO A 158 4.24 4.77 17.81
N GLY A 159 4.78 3.72 18.41
CA GLY A 159 6.11 3.20 18.10
C GLY A 159 6.15 2.57 16.72
N GLU A 160 5.14 1.80 16.34
CA GLU A 160 5.02 1.22 14.99
C GLU A 160 4.85 2.32 13.93
N ALA A 161 4.11 3.39 14.25
CA ALA A 161 4.04 4.57 13.39
C ALA A 161 5.41 5.26 13.23
N ASP A 162 6.26 5.26 14.27
CA ASP A 162 7.64 5.78 14.18
C ASP A 162 8.52 4.87 13.32
N GLU A 163 8.39 3.55 13.47
CA GLU A 163 9.12 2.56 12.67
C GLU A 163 8.78 2.69 11.18
N PHE A 164 7.49 2.80 10.84
CA PHE A 164 7.05 3.06 9.48
C PHE A 164 7.57 4.39 8.95
N SER A 165 7.44 5.48 9.72
CA SER A 165 7.92 6.79 9.27
C SER A 165 9.42 6.78 8.98
N SER A 166 10.22 6.16 9.85
CA SER A 166 11.66 6.03 9.66
C SER A 166 12.03 5.17 8.44
N ALA A 167 11.30 4.08 8.22
CA ALA A 167 11.51 3.22 7.06
C ALA A 167 11.10 3.92 5.75
N MET A 168 9.95 4.60 5.74
CA MET A 168 9.46 5.32 4.57
C MET A 168 10.38 6.49 4.20
N GLN A 169 10.90 7.21 5.19
CA GLN A 169 11.89 8.26 4.93
C GLN A 169 13.15 7.70 4.26
N ALA A 170 13.70 6.59 4.77
CA ALA A 170 14.85 5.93 4.15
C ALA A 170 14.51 5.39 2.74
N HIS A 171 13.29 4.91 2.52
CA HIS A 171 12.82 4.49 1.19
C HIS A 171 12.81 5.68 0.21
N ILE A 172 12.30 6.85 0.62
CA ILE A 172 12.25 8.06 -0.20
C ILE A 172 13.67 8.54 -0.52
N GLU A 173 14.55 8.65 0.48
CA GLU A 173 15.95 9.06 0.31
C GLU A 173 16.68 8.17 -0.72
N MET A 174 16.43 6.86 -0.69
CA MET A 174 17.00 5.93 -1.67
C MET A 174 16.38 6.09 -3.06
N ALA A 175 15.07 6.34 -3.15
CA ALA A 175 14.40 6.57 -4.42
C ALA A 175 14.94 7.82 -5.13
N GLU A 176 15.16 8.90 -4.38
CA GLU A 176 15.75 10.17 -4.83
C GLU A 176 17.22 10.00 -5.21
N THR A 177 18.03 9.38 -4.32
CA THR A 177 19.46 9.14 -4.57
C THR A 177 19.69 8.32 -5.85
N ASN A 178 18.82 7.34 -6.10
CA ASN A 178 18.90 6.49 -7.28
C ASN A 178 18.21 7.08 -8.53
N ALA A 179 17.64 8.30 -8.44
CA ALA A 179 16.90 8.96 -9.51
C ALA A 179 15.85 8.06 -10.18
N THR A 180 15.13 7.29 -9.35
CA THR A 180 14.14 6.31 -9.82
C THR A 180 12.75 6.90 -10.06
N THR A 181 12.55 8.15 -9.64
CA THR A 181 11.29 8.87 -9.76
C THR A 181 11.55 10.37 -9.79
N ASP A 182 10.70 11.10 -10.52
CA ASP A 182 10.65 12.56 -10.52
C ASP A 182 9.55 13.09 -9.59
N ALA A 183 8.91 12.21 -8.81
CA ALA A 183 7.87 12.60 -7.86
C ALA A 183 8.48 13.28 -6.63
N ALA A 184 7.85 14.36 -6.19
CA ALA A 184 8.05 14.91 -4.86
C ALA A 184 7.33 14.06 -3.81
N PHE A 185 7.85 14.05 -2.59
CA PHE A 185 7.26 13.34 -1.45
C PHE A 185 7.14 14.26 -0.23
N GLU A 186 6.08 14.05 0.54
CA GLU A 186 5.94 14.66 1.88
C GLU A 186 5.38 13.63 2.84
N LEU A 187 6.10 13.39 3.93
CA LEU A 187 5.66 12.50 5.00
C LEU A 187 5.14 13.35 6.17
N VAL A 188 3.87 13.18 6.51
CA VAL A 188 3.16 13.94 7.54
C VAL A 188 2.72 13.02 8.66
N ARG A 189 3.18 13.29 9.89
CA ARG A 189 2.62 12.65 11.09
C ARG A 189 1.33 13.37 11.47
N VAL A 190 0.18 12.79 11.11
CA VAL A 190 -1.15 13.40 11.30
C VAL A 190 -1.58 13.36 12.77
N ASN A 191 -1.26 12.28 13.47
CA ASN A 191 -1.33 12.16 14.93
C ASN A 191 -0.38 11.05 15.41
N GLU A 192 -0.49 10.62 16.68
CA GLU A 192 0.39 9.59 17.25
C GLU A 192 0.40 8.25 16.51
N THR A 193 -0.69 7.84 15.85
CA THR A 193 -0.82 6.52 15.20
C THR A 193 -1.12 6.61 13.70
N VAL A 194 -1.22 7.82 13.13
CA VAL A 194 -1.60 8.05 11.74
C VAL A 194 -0.51 8.83 11.03
N VAL A 195 -0.01 8.26 9.95
CA VAL A 195 1.00 8.84 9.06
C VAL A 195 0.38 8.99 7.68
N ALA A 196 0.71 10.05 6.97
CA ALA A 196 0.32 10.22 5.58
C ALA A 196 1.54 10.50 4.71
N LEU A 197 1.58 9.88 3.53
CA LEU A 197 2.57 10.13 2.50
C LEU A 197 1.88 10.80 1.30
N GLY A 198 2.19 12.06 1.04
CA GLY A 198 1.93 12.70 -0.25
C GLY A 198 3.02 12.29 -1.25
N ALA A 199 2.63 11.94 -2.47
CA ALA A 199 3.54 11.59 -3.56
C ALA A 199 2.98 12.09 -4.90
N GLY A 200 3.74 12.89 -5.65
CA GLY A 200 3.20 13.53 -6.84
C GLY A 200 4.08 14.63 -7.43
N SER A 201 3.47 15.57 -8.17
CA SER A 201 4.13 16.79 -8.60
C SER A 201 4.47 17.68 -7.40
N GLU A 202 5.55 18.45 -7.52
CA GLU A 202 6.00 19.39 -6.49
C GLU A 202 4.90 20.41 -6.14
N ALA A 203 4.16 20.89 -7.14
CA ALA A 203 3.01 21.78 -6.94
C ALA A 203 1.89 21.14 -6.11
N PHE A 204 1.63 19.84 -6.31
CA PHE A 204 0.64 19.13 -5.51
C PHE A 204 1.12 18.93 -4.08
N VAL A 205 2.33 18.40 -3.92
CA VAL A 205 2.86 18.00 -2.62
C VAL A 205 3.15 19.22 -1.74
N GLY A 206 3.70 20.30 -2.30
CA GLY A 206 4.07 21.48 -1.52
C GLY A 206 2.90 22.27 -0.92
N ASP A 207 1.71 22.19 -1.52
CA ASP A 207 0.54 22.97 -1.11
C ASP A 207 -0.66 22.12 -0.64
N ALA A 208 -0.56 20.78 -0.70
CA ALA A 208 -1.60 19.91 -0.15
C ALA A 208 -1.66 20.00 1.39
N SER A 209 -2.86 19.94 1.94
CA SER A 209 -3.06 19.92 3.39
C SER A 209 -3.62 18.57 3.84
N ILE A 210 -2.90 17.91 4.76
CA ILE A 210 -3.31 16.64 5.35
C ILE A 210 -3.38 16.81 6.87
N VAL A 211 -4.59 16.89 7.41
CA VAL A 211 -4.80 17.21 8.83
C VAL A 211 -5.89 16.36 9.45
N MET A 212 -5.81 16.13 10.77
CA MET A 212 -6.90 15.56 11.53
C MET A 212 -7.99 16.64 11.77
N GLY A 213 -9.24 16.32 11.46
CA GLY A 213 -10.38 17.19 11.77
C GLY A 213 -11.63 16.36 12.05
N GLU A 214 -12.34 16.65 13.14
CA GLU A 214 -13.60 15.96 13.52
C GLU A 214 -13.49 14.41 13.51
N GLY A 215 -12.36 13.87 13.98
CA GLY A 215 -12.14 12.41 14.04
C GLY A 215 -11.89 11.73 12.69
N ARG A 216 -11.59 12.49 11.63
CA ARG A 216 -11.19 11.97 10.32
C ARG A 216 -9.98 12.71 9.76
N VAL A 217 -9.21 12.04 8.91
CA VAL A 217 -8.13 12.69 8.16
C VAL A 217 -8.76 13.42 6.98
N VAL A 218 -8.58 14.73 6.92
CA VAL A 218 -9.03 15.55 5.80
C VAL A 218 -7.84 15.82 4.90
N VAL A 219 -7.95 15.41 3.64
CA VAL A 219 -6.95 15.64 2.60
C VAL A 219 -7.49 16.71 1.66
N ARG A 220 -6.80 17.84 1.54
CA ARG A 220 -7.13 18.91 0.61
C ARG A 220 -6.00 19.04 -0.41
N PRO A 221 -6.29 18.92 -1.72
CA PRO A 221 -5.31 19.26 -2.74
C PRO A 221 -5.10 20.78 -2.76
N PRO A 222 -4.11 21.30 -3.51
CA PRO A 222 -3.93 22.73 -3.68
C PRO A 222 -5.20 23.42 -4.22
N ASP A 223 -5.50 24.61 -3.68
CA ASP A 223 -6.67 25.41 -4.07
C ASP A 223 -6.40 26.33 -5.28
N THR A 224 -5.15 26.66 -5.56
CA THR A 224 -4.77 27.58 -6.64
C THR A 224 -4.50 26.84 -7.94
N ARG A 225 -5.16 27.27 -9.04
CA ARG A 225 -4.73 26.90 -10.40
C ARG A 225 -3.28 27.28 -10.59
N THR A 226 -2.40 26.29 -10.70
CA THR A 226 -1.08 26.51 -11.30
C THR A 226 -1.29 26.82 -12.78
N ASN A 227 -1.42 28.12 -13.09
CA ASN A 227 -1.63 28.61 -14.44
C ASN A 227 -0.34 28.44 -15.25
N SER A 228 -0.02 27.22 -15.69
CA SER A 228 1.08 26.95 -16.61
C SER A 228 0.68 27.33 -18.04
N THR A 229 0.44 28.63 -18.25
CA THR A 229 0.41 29.24 -19.60
C THR A 229 0.75 30.72 -19.46
N ALA A 230 2.04 31.03 -19.34
CA ALA A 230 2.55 32.26 -19.91
C ALA A 230 2.73 32.03 -21.42
N SER A 231 1.62 32.05 -22.17
CA SER A 231 1.69 32.23 -23.61
C SER A 231 2.30 33.61 -23.86
N VAL A 232 3.58 33.64 -24.25
CA VAL A 232 4.18 34.82 -24.86
C VAL A 232 3.49 35.01 -26.21
N VAL A 233 2.36 35.71 -26.21
CA VAL A 233 1.84 36.33 -27.43
C VAL A 233 2.76 37.51 -27.71
N ALA A 234 3.78 37.26 -28.54
CA ALA A 234 4.53 38.32 -29.17
C ALA A 234 3.59 39.02 -30.16
N LEU A 235 2.95 40.10 -29.72
CA LEU A 235 2.32 41.07 -30.61
C LEU A 235 3.43 41.71 -31.47
N ARG A 236 3.54 41.28 -32.72
CA ARG A 236 4.15 42.06 -33.78
C ARG A 236 3.04 42.72 -34.60
N THR A 237 3.07 44.04 -34.63
CA THR A 237 2.34 44.87 -35.59
C THR A 237 3.03 46.22 -35.70
N PRO A 238 2.92 46.91 -36.85
CA PRO A 238 3.18 46.49 -38.22
C PRO A 238 4.61 46.82 -38.69
#